data_AF-A0A9X9SM25-F1
#
_entry.id   AF-A0A9X9SM25-F1
#
_cell.length_a   1.000
_cell.length_b   1.000
_cell.length_c   1.000
_cell.angle_alpha   90.00
_cell.angle_beta   90.00
_cell.angle_gamma   90.00
#
_symmetry.space_group_name_H-M   'P 1'
#
loop_
_entity.id
_entity.type
_entity.pdbx_description
1 polymer ?
#
loop_
_entity_poly.entity_id
_entity_poly.type
_entity_poly.pdbx_seq_one_letter_code
_entity_poly.pdbx_strand_id
1 'polypeptide(L)'
;MQKQGFYNQAFHSTHTHIMDSLTRFFQTALQLAIIGAVWGVSDLIVRFTHLPISSGVLGLFLMLALLGLGIIRPGMVDRGAKWALGELVFFFIPIMVSVLQYQDLLMSEGWQLILTIAVGTALVMISTALTLDFCYRWKRRLYKKLHS
;
A
#
# COMPACT_ATOMS: atom_id res chain seq x y z
N MET A 1 35.24 -42.60 -14.36
CA MET A 1 35.08 -41.33 -15.11
C MET A 1 33.72 -40.65 -14.85
N GLN A 2 33.26 -40.55 -13.58
CA GLN A 2 31.89 -40.05 -13.26
C GLN A 2 31.85 -38.84 -12.31
N LYS A 3 33.00 -38.29 -11.87
CA LYS A 3 33.05 -37.14 -10.95
C LYS A 3 33.20 -35.77 -11.62
N GLN A 4 33.48 -35.71 -12.93
CA GLN A 4 33.64 -34.43 -13.65
C GLN A 4 32.31 -33.76 -14.07
N GLY A 5 31.20 -34.51 -14.13
CA GLY A 5 29.88 -33.95 -14.44
C GLY A 5 29.25 -33.11 -13.32
N PHE A 6 29.63 -33.35 -12.06
CA PHE A 6 29.06 -32.65 -10.90
C PHE A 6 29.75 -31.31 -10.61
N TYR A 7 31.06 -31.20 -10.90
CA TYR A 7 31.81 -29.94 -10.73
C TYR A 7 31.42 -28.86 -11.75
N ASN A 8 31.05 -29.24 -12.97
CA ASN A 8 30.69 -28.28 -14.02
C ASN A 8 29.29 -27.68 -13.85
N GLN A 9 28.40 -28.34 -13.10
CA GLN A 9 27.06 -27.82 -12.78
C GLN A 9 27.07 -26.82 -11.61
N ALA A 10 27.96 -27.00 -10.63
CA ALA A 10 28.10 -26.07 -9.50
C ALA A 10 28.73 -24.71 -9.90
N PHE A 11 29.59 -24.69 -10.93
CA PHE A 11 30.22 -23.46 -11.40
C PHE A 11 29.30 -22.62 -12.30
N HIS A 12 28.47 -23.28 -13.12
CA HIS A 12 27.56 -22.58 -14.05
C HIS A 12 26.30 -22.01 -13.37
N SER A 13 25.92 -22.52 -12.19
CA SER A 13 24.78 -21.99 -11.42
C SER A 13 25.14 -20.81 -10.50
N THR A 14 26.43 -20.51 -10.35
CA THR A 14 26.91 -19.47 -9.42
C THR A 14 27.03 -18.09 -10.09
N HIS A 15 27.30 -18.03 -11.40
CA HIS A 15 27.51 -16.75 -12.09
C HIS A 15 26.23 -16.03 -12.57
N THR A 16 25.09 -16.72 -12.69
CA THR A 16 23.79 -16.08 -12.99
C THR A 16 23.14 -15.46 -11.75
N HIS A 17 23.29 -16.08 -10.58
CA HIS A 17 22.62 -15.66 -9.34
C HIS A 17 23.02 -14.26 -8.81
N ILE A 18 24.23 -13.79 -9.12
CA ILE A 18 24.77 -12.51 -8.64
C ILE A 18 24.23 -11.33 -9.50
N MET A 19 24.18 -11.51 -10.82
CA MET A 19 23.63 -10.51 -11.76
C MET A 19 22.11 -10.36 -11.63
N ASP A 20 21.41 -11.46 -11.31
CA ASP A 20 19.97 -11.45 -11.02
C ASP A 20 19.64 -10.72 -9.71
N SER A 21 20.53 -10.72 -8.73
CA SER A 21 20.30 -10.02 -7.45
C SER A 21 20.44 -8.50 -7.60
N LEU A 22 21.42 -8.04 -8.37
CA LEU A 22 21.61 -6.63 -8.71
C LEU A 22 20.45 -6.07 -9.54
N THR A 23 20.01 -6.80 -10.57
CA THR A 23 18.86 -6.39 -11.39
C THR A 23 17.55 -6.42 -10.61
N ARG A 24 17.37 -7.36 -9.66
CA ARG A 24 16.20 -7.36 -8.74
C ARG A 24 16.19 -6.16 -7.79
N PHE A 25 17.36 -5.72 -7.32
CA PHE A 25 17.48 -4.51 -6.51
C PHE A 25 17.12 -3.26 -7.33
N PHE A 26 17.66 -3.17 -8.54
CA PHE A 26 17.34 -2.09 -9.47
C PHE A 26 15.86 -2.08 -9.86
N GLN A 27 15.26 -3.26 -10.09
CA GLN A 27 13.82 -3.38 -10.31
C GLN A 27 13.04 -2.87 -9.10
N THR A 28 13.41 -3.26 -7.86
CA THR A 28 12.71 -2.80 -6.64
C THR A 28 12.80 -1.28 -6.48
N ALA A 29 13.97 -0.70 -6.76
CA ALA A 29 14.15 0.75 -6.81
C ALA A 29 13.27 1.40 -7.89
N LEU A 30 13.14 0.78 -9.06
CA LEU A 30 12.23 1.24 -10.10
C LEU A 30 10.75 1.12 -9.68
N GLN A 31 10.35 0.05 -8.96
CA GLN A 31 8.99 -0.08 -8.42
C GLN A 31 8.68 1.04 -7.43
N LEU A 32 9.63 1.37 -6.54
CA LEU A 32 9.52 2.49 -5.61
C LEU A 32 9.47 3.83 -6.34
N ALA A 33 10.26 3.99 -7.40
CA ALA A 33 10.22 5.18 -8.24
C ALA A 33 8.85 5.35 -8.92
N ILE A 34 8.20 4.26 -9.35
CA ILE A 34 6.83 4.28 -9.89
C ILE A 34 5.84 4.74 -8.82
N ILE A 35 5.90 4.18 -7.60
CA ILE A 35 5.04 4.61 -6.48
C ILE A 35 5.26 6.10 -6.19
N GLY A 36 6.52 6.54 -6.12
CA GLY A 36 6.89 7.93 -5.90
C GLY A 36 6.43 8.87 -7.02
N ALA A 37 6.50 8.43 -8.28
CA ALA A 37 6.01 9.19 -9.43
C ALA A 37 4.50 9.37 -9.38
N VAL A 38 3.73 8.31 -9.05
CA VAL A 38 2.28 8.41 -8.86
C VAL A 38 1.94 9.39 -7.73
N TRP A 39 2.69 9.34 -6.62
CA TRP A 39 2.54 10.31 -5.53
C TRP A 39 2.86 11.75 -5.98
N GLY A 40 3.94 11.97 -6.73
CA GLY A 40 4.32 13.29 -7.25
C GLY A 40 3.28 13.87 -8.21
N VAL A 41 2.72 13.05 -9.11
CA VAL A 41 1.60 13.46 -9.97
C VAL A 41 0.38 13.82 -9.12
N SER A 42 0.11 13.04 -8.08
CA SER A 42 -1.01 13.30 -7.17
C SER A 42 -0.83 14.60 -6.39
N ASP A 43 0.38 14.88 -5.91
CA ASP A 43 0.70 16.14 -5.21
C ASP A 43 0.54 17.34 -6.15
N LEU A 44 1.00 17.21 -7.40
CA LEU A 44 0.82 18.25 -8.42
C LEU A 44 -0.66 18.52 -8.69
N ILE A 45 -1.48 17.47 -8.81
CA ILE A 45 -2.93 17.60 -8.98
C ILE A 45 -3.56 18.28 -7.76
N VAL A 46 -3.24 17.86 -6.53
CA VAL A 46 -3.76 18.49 -5.31
C VAL A 46 -3.42 19.98 -5.27
N ARG A 47 -2.18 20.35 -5.60
CA ARG A 47 -1.74 21.75 -5.67
C ARG A 47 -2.49 22.55 -6.73
N PHE A 48 -2.66 22.01 -7.94
CA PHE A 48 -3.40 22.69 -9.00
C PHE A 48 -4.89 22.87 -8.67
N THR A 49 -5.48 21.88 -8.01
CA THR A 49 -6.93 21.85 -7.76
C THR A 49 -7.31 22.47 -6.41
N HIS A 50 -6.33 22.82 -5.55
CA HIS A 50 -6.55 23.39 -4.22
C HIS A 50 -7.49 22.56 -3.32
N LEU A 51 -7.61 21.25 -3.58
CA LEU A 51 -8.50 20.38 -2.82
C LEU A 51 -7.93 20.14 -1.40
N PRO A 52 -8.77 20.18 -0.34
CA PRO A 52 -8.38 19.88 1.04
C PRO A 52 -8.23 18.36 1.29
N ILE A 53 -7.64 17.63 0.34
CA ILE A 53 -7.44 16.18 0.41
C ILE A 53 -5.95 15.88 0.49
N SER A 54 -5.56 14.95 1.35
CA SER A 54 -4.17 14.48 1.44
C SER A 54 -3.73 13.87 0.10
N SER A 55 -2.55 14.27 -0.39
CA SER A 55 -1.91 13.71 -1.59
C SER A 55 -1.80 12.19 -1.54
N GLY A 56 -1.71 11.59 -0.34
CA GLY A 56 -1.69 10.14 -0.16
C GLY A 56 -3.00 9.45 -0.56
N VAL A 57 -4.14 10.04 -0.22
CA VAL A 57 -5.46 9.50 -0.61
C VAL A 57 -5.66 9.63 -2.12
N LEU A 58 -5.27 10.77 -2.70
CA LEU A 58 -5.37 10.97 -4.14
C LEU A 58 -4.44 10.01 -4.91
N GLY A 59 -3.23 9.77 -4.39
CA GLY A 59 -2.30 8.76 -4.91
C GLY A 59 -2.84 7.34 -4.84
N LEU A 60 -3.58 6.98 -3.79
CA LEU A 60 -4.26 5.69 -3.71
C LEU A 60 -5.31 5.54 -4.82
N PHE A 61 -6.17 6.54 -5.02
CA PHE A 61 -7.17 6.51 -6.09
C PHE A 61 -6.53 6.49 -7.48
N LEU A 62 -5.46 7.25 -7.69
CA LEU A 62 -4.75 7.31 -8.96
C LEU A 62 -4.05 5.98 -9.28
N MET A 63 -3.39 5.38 -8.28
CA MET A 63 -2.79 4.05 -8.42
C MET A 63 -3.87 3.00 -8.71
N LEU A 64 -5.00 3.05 -7.99
CA LEU A 64 -6.13 2.15 -8.22
C LEU A 64 -6.69 2.29 -9.64
N ALA A 65 -6.81 3.53 -10.15
CA ALA A 65 -7.21 3.78 -11.53
C ALA A 65 -6.20 3.18 -12.53
N LEU A 66 -4.90 3.44 -12.35
CA LEU A 66 -3.86 2.87 -13.23
C LEU A 66 -3.83 1.33 -13.20
N LEU A 67 -4.09 0.73 -12.03
CA LEU A 67 -4.20 -0.72 -11.88
C LEU A 67 -5.47 -1.26 -12.55
N GLY A 68 -6.60 -0.57 -12.38
CA GLY A 68 -7.88 -0.92 -12.99
C GLY A 68 -7.89 -0.78 -14.52
N LEU A 69 -7.15 0.20 -15.06
CA LEU A 69 -6.93 0.37 -16.50
C LEU A 69 -5.91 -0.64 -17.08
N GLY A 70 -5.23 -1.42 -16.23
CA GLY A 70 -4.23 -2.40 -16.66
C GLY A 70 -2.90 -1.80 -17.14
N ILE A 71 -2.70 -0.50 -16.96
CA ILE A 71 -1.45 0.21 -17.30
C ILE A 71 -0.30 -0.28 -16.40
N ILE A 72 -0.60 -0.45 -15.12
CA ILE A 72 0.34 -1.01 -14.14
C ILE A 72 -0.13 -2.42 -13.78
N ARG A 73 0.75 -3.42 -13.95
CA ARG A 73 0.49 -4.76 -13.44
C ARG A 73 0.79 -4.81 -11.94
N PRO A 74 -0.06 -5.45 -11.11
CA PRO A 74 0.17 -5.54 -9.66
C PRO A 74 1.51 -6.17 -9.30
N GLY A 75 2.00 -7.13 -10.09
CA GLY A 75 3.32 -7.74 -9.90
C GLY A 75 4.51 -6.78 -10.07
N MET A 76 4.32 -5.63 -10.73
CA MET A 76 5.37 -4.61 -10.88
C MET A 76 5.48 -3.66 -9.69
N VAL A 77 4.54 -3.69 -8.74
CA VAL A 77 4.57 -2.79 -7.57
C VAL A 77 4.59 -3.57 -6.26
N ASP A 78 4.22 -4.85 -6.29
CA ASP A 78 4.14 -5.73 -5.12
C ASP A 78 5.42 -5.81 -4.28
N ARG A 79 6.61 -5.88 -4.91
CA ARG A 79 7.88 -5.98 -4.15
C ARG A 79 8.25 -4.64 -3.52
N GLY A 80 8.17 -3.55 -4.28
CA GLY A 80 8.44 -2.20 -3.80
C GLY A 80 7.49 -1.81 -2.67
N ALA A 81 6.20 -2.13 -2.80
CA ALA A 81 5.20 -1.88 -1.77
C ALA A 81 5.46 -2.70 -0.50
N LYS A 82 5.78 -3.99 -0.60
CA LYS A 82 6.13 -4.84 0.55
C LYS A 82 7.38 -4.34 1.27
N TRP A 83 8.38 -3.90 0.52
CA TRP A 83 9.59 -3.32 1.10
C TRP A 83 9.29 -2.02 1.84
N ALA A 84 8.56 -1.09 1.21
CA ALA A 84 8.14 0.17 1.84
C ALA A 84 7.28 -0.06 3.09
N LEU A 85 6.41 -1.08 3.07
CA LEU A 85 5.59 -1.45 4.22
C LEU A 85 6.43 -1.98 5.39
N GLY A 86 7.52 -2.70 5.10
CA GLY A 86 8.50 -3.12 6.10
C GLY A 86 9.22 -1.92 6.74
N GLU A 87 9.65 -0.96 5.91
CA GLU A 87 10.31 0.26 6.39
C GLU A 87 9.35 1.17 7.19
N LEU A 88 8.05 1.13 6.88
CA LEU A 88 7.03 1.85 7.64
C LEU A 88 7.01 1.41 9.12
N VAL A 89 7.23 0.11 9.40
CA VAL A 89 7.38 -0.39 10.77
C VAL A 89 8.62 0.20 11.45
N PHE A 90 9.73 0.33 10.72
CA PHE A 90 10.93 0.99 11.23
C PHE A 90 10.67 2.47 11.54
N PHE A 91 9.91 3.18 10.70
CA PHE A 91 9.51 4.57 10.97
C PHE A 91 8.49 4.73 12.10
N PHE A 92 7.72 3.70 12.45
CA PHE A 92 6.84 3.79 13.62
C PHE A 92 7.59 3.89 14.93
N ILE A 93 8.76 3.25 15.06
CA ILE A 93 9.57 3.28 16.29
C ILE A 93 9.91 4.74 16.69
N PRO A 94 10.56 5.57 15.84
CA PRO A 94 10.88 6.95 16.21
C PRO A 94 9.64 7.84 16.36
N ILE A 95 8.57 7.59 15.59
CA ILE A 95 7.31 8.33 15.73
C ILE A 95 6.71 8.10 17.13
N MET A 96 6.65 6.85 17.59
CA MET A 96 6.11 6.51 18.92
C MET A 96 6.97 7.06 20.04
N VAL A 97 8.31 6.96 19.93
CA VAL A 97 9.23 7.55 20.92
C VAL A 97 9.09 9.07 20.98
N SER A 98 8.82 9.72 19.85
CA SER A 98 8.55 11.17 19.80
C SER A 98 7.23 11.52 20.50
N VAL A 99 6.18 10.74 20.27
CA VAL A 99 4.87 10.93 20.92
C VAL A 99 4.98 10.74 22.43
N LEU A 100 5.73 9.74 22.87
CA LEU A 100 6.01 9.47 24.28
C LEU A 100 6.88 10.54 24.97
N GLN A 101 7.37 11.57 24.29
CA GLN A 101 8.00 12.71 24.99
C GLN A 101 6.96 13.76 25.42
N TYR A 102 5.73 13.68 24.89
CA TYR A 102 4.63 14.58 25.20
C TYR A 102 3.58 13.92 26.12
N GLN A 103 4.02 13.01 27.01
CA GLN A 103 3.10 12.18 27.83
C GLN A 103 2.18 13.02 28.73
N ASP A 104 2.64 14.17 29.20
CA ASP A 104 1.84 15.05 30.05
C ASP A 104 0.57 15.53 29.34
N LEU A 105 0.65 15.83 28.03
CA LEU A 105 -0.51 16.20 27.22
C LEU A 105 -1.42 14.99 26.92
N LEU A 106 -0.83 13.80 26.81
CA LEU A 106 -1.57 12.56 26.61
C LEU A 106 -2.30 12.12 27.88
N MET A 107 -1.79 12.43 29.08
CA MET A 107 -2.49 12.12 30.34
C MET A 107 -3.72 13.01 30.53
N SER A 108 -3.66 14.29 30.15
CA SER A 108 -4.83 15.18 30.24
C SER A 108 -5.88 14.90 29.16
N GLU A 109 -5.46 14.73 27.90
CA GLU A 109 -6.38 14.64 26.74
C GLU A 109 -6.50 13.22 26.15
N GLY A 110 -5.79 12.23 26.68
CA GLY A 110 -5.77 10.87 26.16
C GLY A 110 -7.13 10.19 26.15
N TRP A 111 -7.99 10.52 27.12
CA TRP A 111 -9.34 9.98 27.18
C TRP A 111 -10.20 10.47 26.01
N GLN A 112 -10.06 11.74 25.60
CA GLN A 112 -10.78 12.30 24.44
C GLN A 112 -10.28 11.69 23.13
N LEU A 113 -8.97 11.44 23.03
CA LEU A 113 -8.37 10.75 21.89
C LEU A 113 -8.93 9.33 21.72
N ILE A 114 -8.93 8.53 22.79
CA ILE A 114 -9.47 7.16 22.77
C ILE A 114 -10.94 7.17 22.35
N LEU A 115 -11.74 8.06 22.94
CA LEU A 115 -13.16 8.17 22.62
C LEU A 115 -13.37 8.57 21.16
N THR A 116 -12.62 9.55 20.66
CA THR A 116 -12.70 10.01 19.26
C THR A 116 -12.32 8.92 18.28
N ILE A 117 -11.26 8.16 18.56
CA ILE A 117 -10.83 7.04 17.70
C ILE A 117 -11.87 5.93 17.72
N ALA A 118 -12.38 5.56 18.89
CA ALA A 118 -13.41 4.52 19.03
C ALA A 118 -14.69 4.89 18.27
N VAL A 119 -15.19 6.12 18.48
CA VAL A 119 -16.38 6.62 17.78
C VAL A 119 -16.14 6.74 16.28
N GLY A 120 -15.00 7.29 15.86
CA GLY A 120 -14.64 7.42 14.45
C GLY A 120 -14.56 6.06 13.74
N THR A 121 -13.93 5.08 14.39
CA THR A 121 -13.81 3.73 13.85
C THR A 121 -15.16 3.03 13.79
N ALA A 122 -15.97 3.14 14.85
CA ALA A 122 -17.32 2.59 14.87
C ALA A 122 -18.19 3.19 13.76
N LEU A 123 -18.11 4.51 13.56
CA LEU A 123 -18.87 5.22 12.53
C LEU A 123 -18.44 4.82 11.12
N VAL A 124 -17.13 4.65 10.87
CA VAL A 124 -16.61 4.12 9.59
C VAL A 124 -17.06 2.68 9.35
N MET A 125 -17.03 1.81 10.35
CA MET A 125 -17.51 0.43 10.23
C MET A 125 -19.01 0.38 9.94
N ILE A 126 -19.83 1.16 10.67
CA ILE A 126 -21.28 1.25 10.45
C ILE A 126 -21.58 1.78 9.06
N SER A 127 -20.90 2.85 8.62
CA SER A 127 -21.06 3.43 7.29
C SER A 127 -20.73 2.41 6.19
N THR A 128 -19.62 1.66 6.36
CA THR A 128 -19.23 0.61 5.42
C THR A 128 -20.25 -0.54 5.40
N ALA A 129 -20.72 -0.99 6.57
CA ALA A 129 -21.73 -2.04 6.69
C ALA A 129 -23.06 -1.63 6.03
N LEU A 130 -23.55 -0.43 6.29
CA LEU A 130 -24.77 0.10 5.66
C LEU A 130 -24.62 0.23 4.15
N THR A 131 -23.47 0.70 3.67
CA THR A 131 -23.18 0.81 2.23
C THR A 131 -23.20 -0.57 1.57
N LEU A 132 -22.58 -1.56 2.20
CA LEU A 132 -22.59 -2.94 1.73
C LEU A 132 -24.00 -3.53 1.76
N ASP A 133 -24.74 -3.36 2.85
CA ASP A 133 -26.11 -3.85 2.97
C ASP A 133 -27.03 -3.23 1.92
N PHE A 134 -26.89 -1.93 1.67
CA PHE A 134 -27.60 -1.25 0.60
C PHE A 134 -27.20 -1.84 -0.76
N CYS A 135 -25.90 -1.96 -1.06
CA CYS A 135 -25.41 -2.56 -2.30
C CYS A 135 -25.93 -3.99 -2.50
N TYR A 136 -25.89 -4.84 -1.47
CA TYR A 136 -26.41 -6.22 -1.52
C TYR A 136 -27.94 -6.26 -1.70
N ARG A 137 -28.68 -5.33 -1.09
CA ARG A 137 -30.15 -5.24 -1.29
C ARG A 137 -30.47 -4.80 -2.73
N TRP A 138 -29.73 -3.86 -3.29
CA TRP A 138 -29.91 -3.40 -4.68
C TRP A 138 -29.52 -4.48 -5.68
N LYS A 139 -28.40 -5.17 -5.46
CA LYS A 139 -27.96 -6.31 -6.29
C LYS A 139 -28.96 -7.46 -6.26
N ARG A 140 -29.57 -7.76 -5.10
CA ARG A 140 -30.64 -8.78 -4.99
C ARG A 140 -31.90 -8.42 -5.80
N ARG A 141 -32.24 -7.13 -5.91
CA ARG A 141 -33.36 -6.67 -6.75
C ARG A 141 -33.05 -6.75 -8.24
N LEU A 142 -31.81 -6.44 -8.63
CA LEU A 142 -31.36 -6.52 -10.03
C LEU A 142 -31.20 -7.98 -10.50
N TYR A 143 -30.69 -8.87 -9.64
CA TYR A 143 -30.51 -10.29 -9.98
C TYR A 143 -31.84 -11.02 -10.25
N LYS A 144 -32.92 -10.65 -9.54
CA LYS A 144 -34.26 -11.19 -9.83
C LYS A 144 -34.86 -10.69 -11.15
N LYS A 145 -34.43 -9.53 -11.66
CA LYS A 145 -34.91 -8.99 -12.94
C LYS A 145 -34.17 -9.53 -14.16
N LEU A 146 -33.00 -10.15 -13.99
CA LEU A 146 -32.17 -10.65 -15.09
C LEU A 146 -32.37 -12.15 -15.38
N HIS A 147 -33.18 -12.85 -14.56
CA HIS A 147 -33.48 -14.28 -14.70
C HIS A 147 -35.01 -14.56 -14.75
N SER A 148 -35.80 -13.57 -15.17
CA SER A 148 -37.21 -13.72 -15.57
C SER A 148 -37.41 -13.04 -16.91
#